data_AF-A0A9C9JMA2-F1
#
_entry.id   AF-A0A9C9JMA2-F1
#
_cell.length_a   1.000
_cell.length_b   1.000
_cell.length_c   1.000
_cell.angle_alpha   90.00
_cell.angle_beta   90.00
_cell.angle_gamma   90.00
#
_symmetry.space_group_name_H-M   'P 1'
#
loop_
_entity.id
_entity.type
_entity.pdbx_description
1 polymer ?
#
loop_
_entity_poly.entity_id
_entity_poly.type
_entity_poly.pdbx_seq_one_letter_code
_entity_poly.pdbx_strand_id
1 'polypeptide(L)'
;MDRWIDEFAELPKEKQGRIGDYFVAKGVIDRYDLNWALRWSVQKNKPLGEVLVELNLATPLQIQQALEFQRDQEARRSKLYR
;
A
#
# COMPACT_ATOMS: atom_id res chain seq x y z
N MET A 1 -22.06 12.39 -14.14
CA MET A 1 -21.90 11.22 -13.24
C MET A 1 -20.70 10.49 -13.79
N ASP A 2 -19.47 10.76 -13.33
CA ASP A 2 -19.01 10.58 -11.95
C ASP A 2 -17.93 11.63 -11.61
N ARG A 3 -18.24 12.58 -10.71
CA ARG A 3 -17.28 13.61 -10.24
C ARG A 3 -16.37 13.10 -9.10
N TRP A 4 -16.15 11.78 -9.02
CA TRP A 4 -15.48 11.15 -7.87
C TRP A 4 -14.10 10.56 -8.20
N ILE A 5 -13.61 10.78 -9.43
CA ILE A 5 -12.26 10.37 -9.84
C ILE A 5 -11.19 11.42 -9.51
N ASP A 6 -11.52 12.71 -9.54
CA ASP A 6 -10.54 13.79 -9.35
C ASP A 6 -10.30 14.17 -7.87
N GLU A 7 -11.30 13.99 -6.99
CA GLU A 7 -11.24 14.49 -5.61
C GLU A 7 -10.26 13.70 -4.70
N PHE A 8 -9.83 12.51 -5.15
CA PHE A 8 -8.88 11.65 -4.42
C PHE A 8 -7.59 11.38 -5.20
N ALA A 9 -7.36 12.08 -6.33
CA ALA A 9 -6.16 11.94 -7.15
C ALA A 9 -4.88 12.42 -6.43
N GLU A 10 -5.02 13.09 -5.28
CA GLU A 10 -3.92 13.72 -4.55
C GLU A 10 -3.68 13.11 -3.16
N LEU A 11 -3.83 11.80 -3.00
CA LEU A 11 -3.27 11.15 -1.80
C LEU A 11 -1.75 11.40 -1.78
N PRO A 12 -1.19 12.01 -0.72
CA PRO A 12 0.23 12.33 -0.67
C PRO A 12 1.05 11.06 -0.91
N LYS A 13 1.94 11.10 -1.91
CA LYS A 13 2.80 9.95 -2.31
C LYS A 13 3.62 9.38 -1.13
N GLU A 14 3.80 10.18 -0.07
CA GLU A 14 4.49 9.77 1.15
C GLU A 14 3.67 8.79 2.02
N LYS A 15 2.33 8.81 1.92
CA LYS A 15 1.42 7.88 2.60
C LYS A 15 0.91 6.75 1.69
N GLN A 16 1.17 6.81 0.39
CA GLN A 16 1.02 5.64 -0.49
C GLN A 16 2.07 4.63 -0.05
N GLY A 17 1.66 3.77 0.89
CA GLY A 17 2.54 2.87 1.61
C GLY A 17 3.35 2.03 0.64
N ARG A 18 4.67 2.01 0.86
CA ARG A 18 5.66 1.28 0.04
C ARG A 18 5.31 -0.19 -0.19
N ILE A 19 4.48 -0.78 0.66
CA ILE A 19 3.96 -2.14 0.51
C ILE A 19 3.01 -2.27 -0.69
N GLY A 20 2.22 -1.23 -1.02
CA GLY A 20 1.30 -1.24 -2.15
C GLY A 20 2.04 -1.31 -3.48
N ASP A 21 3.05 -0.47 -3.64
CA ASP A 21 3.94 -0.51 -4.81
C ASP A 21 4.69 -1.84 -4.92
N TYR A 22 5.08 -2.44 -3.78
CA TYR A 22 5.68 -3.77 -3.76
C TYR A 22 4.72 -4.83 -4.30
N PHE A 23 3.44 -4.81 -3.90
CA PHE A 23 2.45 -5.77 -4.40
C PHE A 23 2.13 -5.56 -5.88
N VAL A 24 2.07 -4.31 -6.34
CA VAL A 24 1.91 -3.99 -7.76
C VAL A 24 3.12 -4.47 -8.57
N ALA A 25 4.33 -4.21 -8.09
CA ALA A 25 5.56 -4.66 -8.74
C ALA A 25 5.69 -6.19 -8.79
N LYS A 26 5.13 -6.89 -7.80
CA LYS A 26 5.05 -8.36 -7.75
C LYS A 26 3.89 -8.94 -8.56
N GLY A 27 3.01 -8.10 -9.11
CA GLY A 27 1.82 -8.54 -9.84
C GLY A 27 0.78 -9.24 -8.95
N VAL A 28 0.82 -9.01 -7.63
CA VAL A 28 -0.16 -9.57 -6.68
C VAL A 28 -1.47 -8.81 -6.74
N ILE A 29 -1.39 -7.50 -6.92
CA ILE A 29 -2.53 -6.58 -7.11
C ILE A 29 -2.21 -5.66 -8.27
N ASP A 30 -3.23 -5.09 -8.90
CA ASP A 30 -3.03 -4.04 -9.90
C ASP A 30 -3.11 -2.63 -9.27
N ARG A 31 -2.93 -1.59 -10.10
CA ARG A 31 -3.02 -0.19 -9.64
C ARG A 31 -4.45 0.20 -9.25
N TYR A 32 -5.46 -0.42 -9.85
CA TYR A 32 -6.86 -0.14 -9.55
C TYR A 32 -7.23 -0.69 -8.17
N ASP A 33 -6.87 -1.95 -7.90
CA ASP A 33 -7.00 -2.63 -6.62
C ASP A 33 -6.29 -1.88 -5.50
N LEU A 34 -5.06 -1.42 -5.77
CA LEU A 34 -4.31 -0.61 -4.82
C LEU A 34 -5.02 0.71 -4.52
N ASN A 35 -5.51 1.42 -5.55
CA ASN A 35 -6.23 2.68 -5.34
C ASN A 35 -7.51 2.46 -4.54
N TRP A 36 -8.23 1.38 -4.83
CA TRP A 36 -9.42 1.00 -4.10
C TRP A 36 -9.12 0.67 -2.64
N ALA A 37 -8.13 -0.17 -2.37
CA ALA A 37 -7.69 -0.50 -1.01
C ALA A 37 -7.21 0.74 -0.22
N LEU A 38 -6.53 1.68 -0.87
CA LEU A 38 -6.14 2.95 -0.26
C LEU A 38 -7.36 3.79 0.17
N ARG A 39 -8.40 3.87 -0.66
CA ARG A 39 -9.64 4.58 -0.30
C ARG A 39 -10.28 3.97 0.95
N TRP A 40 -10.40 2.65 0.99
CA TRP A 40 -10.96 1.93 2.14
C TRP A 40 -10.11 2.10 3.40
N SER A 41 -8.78 2.08 3.28
CA SER A 41 -7.83 2.32 4.37
C SER A 41 -8.03 3.70 5.00
N VAL A 42 -8.18 4.75 4.18
CA VAL A 42 -8.45 6.11 4.67
C VAL A 42 -9.84 6.19 5.30
N GLN A 43 -10.87 5.69 4.62
CA GLN A 43 -12.25 5.77 5.09
C GLN A 43 -12.48 5.01 6.40
N LYS A 44 -11.87 3.83 6.57
CA LYS A 44 -11.96 3.01 7.78
C LYS A 44 -10.90 3.36 8.84
N ASN A 45 -9.98 4.27 8.54
CA ASN A 45 -8.81 4.56 9.37
C ASN A 45 -7.99 3.29 9.72
N LYS A 46 -7.85 2.38 8.76
CA LYS A 46 -7.16 1.09 8.92
C LYS A 46 -5.84 1.07 8.14
N PRO A 47 -4.83 0.30 8.58
CA PRO A 47 -3.61 0.12 7.81
C PRO A 47 -3.90 -0.56 6.46
N LEU A 48 -3.23 -0.09 5.39
CA LEU A 48 -3.41 -0.61 4.04
C LEU A 48 -3.24 -2.14 3.96
N GLY A 49 -2.28 -2.70 4.69
CA GLY A 49 -2.05 -4.14 4.73
C GLY A 49 -3.23 -4.94 5.28
N GLU A 50 -3.94 -4.42 6.29
CA GLU A 50 -5.15 -5.07 6.83
C GLU A 50 -6.29 -5.00 5.81
N VAL A 51 -6.45 -3.85 5.16
CA VAL A 51 -7.49 -3.67 4.12
C VAL A 51 -7.24 -4.58 2.92
N LEU A 52 -6.00 -4.76 2.49
CA LEU A 52 -5.66 -5.70 1.40
C LEU A 52 -6.04 -7.15 1.74
N VAL A 53 -5.92 -7.54 3.01
CA VAL A 53 -6.37 -8.86 3.49
C VAL A 53 -7.89 -8.94 3.57
N GLU A 54 -8.56 -7.91 4.11
CA GLU A 54 -10.03 -7.86 4.15
C GLU A 54 -10.66 -7.94 2.76
N LEU A 55 -10.03 -7.31 1.77
CA LEU A 55 -10.47 -7.33 0.37
C LEU A 55 -10.06 -8.61 -0.37
N ASN A 56 -9.40 -9.55 0.32
CA ASN A 56 -8.88 -10.80 -0.25
C ASN A 56 -7.91 -10.58 -1.44
N LEU A 57 -7.28 -9.41 -1.50
CA LEU A 57 -6.30 -9.02 -2.52
C LEU A 57 -4.88 -9.49 -2.18
N ALA A 58 -4.59 -9.69 -0.88
CA ALA A 58 -3.33 -10.24 -0.40
C ALA A 58 -3.57 -11.13 0.82
N THR A 59 -2.69 -12.10 1.03
CA THR A 59 -2.71 -12.94 2.24
C THR A 59 -1.91 -12.30 3.37
N PRO A 60 -2.22 -12.61 4.65
CA PRO A 60 -1.43 -12.13 5.79
C PRO A 60 0.07 -12.45 5.66
N LEU A 61 0.42 -13.61 5.11
CA LEU A 61 1.79 -14.01 4.87
C LEU A 61 2.49 -13.08 3.86
N GLN A 62 1.81 -12.74 2.77
CA GLN A 62 2.33 -11.78 1.78
C GLN A 62 2.51 -10.38 2.38
N ILE A 63 1.59 -9.94 3.24
CA ILE A 63 1.73 -8.69 4.00
C ILE A 63 2.96 -8.71 4.89
N GLN A 64 3.19 -9.79 5.64
CA GLN A 64 4.37 -9.92 6.49
C GLN A 64 5.67 -9.87 5.67
N GLN A 65 5.75 -10.60 4.56
CA GLN A 65 6.93 -10.57 3.68
C GLN A 65 7.21 -9.16 3.12
N ALA A 66 6.16 -8.44 2.72
CA ALA A 66 6.30 -7.08 2.22
C ALA A 66 6.79 -6.11 3.32
N LEU A 67 6.29 -6.26 4.55
CA LEU A 67 6.72 -5.46 5.70
C LEU A 67 8.17 -5.75 6.11
N GLU A 68 8.57 -7.02 6.11
CA GLU A 68 9.97 -7.41 6.36
C GLU A 68 10.90 -6.82 5.30
N PHE A 69 10.52 -6.91 4.02
CA PHE A 69 11.26 -6.30 2.92
C PHE A 69 11.39 -4.79 3.11
N GLN A 70 10.29 -4.10 3.44
CA GLN A 70 10.31 -2.65 3.71
C GLN A 70 11.28 -2.29 4.84
N ARG A 71 11.21 -3.01 5.97
CA ARG A 71 12.08 -2.78 7.13
C ARG A 71 13.56 -2.93 6.77
N ASP A 72 13.89 -3.95 5.98
CA ASP A 72 15.26 -4.19 5.49
C ASP A 72 15.77 -3.05 4.60
N GLN A 73 14.92 -2.55 3.70
CA GLN A 73 15.27 -1.40 2.84
C GLN A 73 15.47 -0.12 3.66
N GLU A 74 14.62 0.14 4.65
CA GLU A 74 14.74 1.30 5.55
C GLU A 74 16.02 1.25 6.40
N ALA A 75 16.35 0.07 6.93
CA ALA A 75 17.57 -0.13 7.69
C ALA A 75 18.83 0.12 6.84
N ARG A 76 18.84 -0.33 5.57
CA ARG A 76 19.94 -0.06 4.62
C ARG A 76 20.04 1.42 4.27
N ARG A 77 18.91 2.10 4.08
CA ARG A 77 18.87 3.54 3.75
C ARG A 77 19.32 4.41 4.92
N SER A 78 18.98 4.01 6.16
CA SER A 78 19.38 4.71 7.39
C SER A 78 20.88 4.60 7.66
N LYS A 79 21.51 3.46 7.34
CA LYS A 79 22.96 3.27 7.46
C LYS A 79 23.78 4.09 6.45
N LEU A 80 23.17 4.60 5.38
CA LEU A 80 23.85 5.39 4.36
C LEU A 80 24.06 6.87 4.77
N TYR A 81 23.41 7.31 5.86
CA TYR A 81 23.50 8.68 6.38
C TYR A 81 24.13 8.76 7.78
N ARG A 82 24.72 7.66 8.27
CA ARG A 82 25.33 7.60 9.60
C ARG A 82 26.85 7.53 9.53
#